data_AF-A0A819I6I7-F1
#
_entry.id   AF-A0A819I6I7-F1
#
_cell.length_a   1.000
_cell.length_b   1.000
_cell.length_c   1.000
_cell.angle_alpha   90.00
_cell.angle_beta   90.00
_cell.angle_gamma   90.00
#
_symmetry.space_group_name_H-M   'P 1'
#
loop_
_entity.id
_entity.type
_entity.pdbx_description
1 polymer ?
#
loop_
_entity_poly.entity_id
_entity_poly.type
_entity_poly.pdbx_seq_one_letter_code
_entity_poly.pdbx_strand_id
1 'polypeptide(L)' 'MSALIPPAMPYLSLTDTHLRNYFTRNRIREHLRRAGLIKKNGHIVTEAEYEDRLMDIELRQQNQRKYDEALLEV' A
#
# COMPACT_ATOMS: atom_id res chain seq x y z
N MET A 1 -11.46 35.87 14.62
CA MET A 1 -11.22 35.01 13.44
C MET A 1 -10.09 34.05 13.78
N SER A 2 -10.40 32.88 14.34
CA SER A 2 -9.42 31.83 14.62
C SER A 2 -9.07 31.15 13.31
N ALA A 3 -7.81 31.28 12.88
CA ALA A 3 -7.28 30.50 11.77
C ALA A 3 -7.41 29.01 12.12
N LEU A 4 -8.11 28.26 11.28
CA LEU A 4 -8.13 26.81 11.32
C LEU A 4 -6.71 26.34 11.01
N ILE A 5 -5.90 26.10 12.05
CA ILE A 5 -4.61 25.42 11.89
C ILE A 5 -4.98 24.04 11.34
N PRO A 6 -4.63 23.69 10.09
CA PRO A 6 -4.90 22.36 9.58
C PRO A 6 -4.23 21.37 10.53
N PRO A 7 -4.89 20.24 10.87
CA PRO A 7 -4.27 19.23 11.71
C PRO A 7 -2.90 18.93 11.13
N ALA A 8 -1.86 19.03 11.95
CA ALA A 8 -0.49 18.85 11.50
C ALA A 8 -0.42 17.51 10.76
N MET A 9 -0.32 17.57 9.43
CA MET A 9 -0.20 16.38 8.61
C MET A 9 1.07 15.68 9.10
N PRO A 10 0.97 14.42 9.56
CA PRO A 10 2.14 13.71 10.03
C PRO A 10 3.18 13.74 8.92
N TYR A 11 4.41 14.09 9.28
CA TYR A 11 5.49 14.19 8.32
C TYR A 11 5.65 12.86 7.56
N LEU A 12 5.36 12.89 6.25
CA LEU A 12 5.42 11.71 5.39
C LEU A 12 6.72 11.72 4.57
N SER A 13 7.69 10.92 5.00
CA SER A 13 9.03 10.85 4.40
C SER A 13 9.00 10.53 2.91
N LEU A 14 8.06 9.70 2.45
CA LEU A 14 7.91 9.34 1.03
C LEU A 14 7.57 10.53 0.13
N THR A 15 7.00 11.60 0.70
CA THR A 15 6.68 12.84 -0.01
C THR A 15 7.75 13.93 0.16
N ASP A 16 8.78 13.68 0.98
CA ASP A 16 9.85 14.64 1.22
C ASP A 16 10.76 14.78 -0.02
N THR A 17 10.91 16.02 -0.48
CA THR A 17 11.69 16.35 -1.68
C THR A 17 13.19 16.13 -1.50
N HIS A 18 13.72 16.32 -0.31
CA HIS A 18 15.12 16.06 0.04
C HIS A 18 15.44 14.57 0.08
N LEU A 19 14.43 13.74 0.43
CA LEU A 19 14.58 12.29 0.45
C LEU A 19 14.33 11.64 -0.93
N ARG A 20 13.94 12.40 -1.95
CA ARG A 20 13.67 11.88 -3.29
C ARG A 20 14.83 11.05 -3.84
N ASN A 21 16.06 11.54 -3.72
CA ASN A 21 17.26 10.82 -4.18
C ASN A 21 17.57 9.54 -3.39
N TYR A 22 17.12 9.45 -2.14
CA TYR A 22 17.24 8.24 -1.35
C TYR A 22 16.21 7.19 -1.82
N PHE A 23 14.96 7.59 -2.00
CA PHE A 23 13.85 6.71 -2.39
C PHE A 23 13.88 6.27 -3.85
N THR A 24 14.60 6.97 -4.74
CA THR A 24 14.78 6.54 -6.13
C THR A 24 15.82 5.42 -6.29
N ARG A 25 16.65 5.14 -5.28
CA ARG A 25 17.65 4.06 -5.34
C ARG A 25 16.97 2.70 -5.51
N ASN A 26 17.44 1.87 -6.45
CA ASN A 26 16.83 0.58 -6.78
C ASN A 26 16.56 -0.31 -5.56
N ARG A 27 17.53 -0.42 -4.63
CA ARG A 27 17.35 -1.23 -3.40
C ARG A 27 16.21 -0.71 -2.52
N ILE A 28 16.04 0.62 -2.45
CA ILE A 28 15.00 1.26 -1.65
C ILE A 28 13.65 1.14 -2.35
N ARG A 29 13.60 1.39 -3.66
CA ARG A 29 12.38 1.18 -4.47
C ARG A 29 11.89 -0.26 -4.36
N GLU A 30 12.78 -1.24 -4.45
CA GLU A 30 12.41 -2.65 -4.35
C GLU A 30 11.89 -2.98 -2.94
N HIS A 31 12.53 -2.46 -1.90
CA HIS A 31 12.05 -2.62 -0.53
C HIS A 31 10.64 -2.04 -0.35
N LEU A 32 10.41 -0.78 -0.78
CA LEU A 32 9.11 -0.12 -0.68
C LEU A 32 8.03 -0.81 -1.51
N ARG A 33 8.39 -1.35 -2.68
CA ARG A 33 7.49 -2.11 -3.54
C ARG A 33 7.08 -3.43 -2.89
N ARG A 34 8.02 -4.13 -2.26
CA ARG A 34 7.75 -5.38 -1.51
C ARG A 34 6.91 -5.11 -0.26
N ALA A 35 7.14 -3.98 0.40
CA ALA A 35 6.33 -3.52 1.53
C ALA A 35 4.93 -3.02 1.12
N GLY A 36 4.66 -2.84 -0.18
CA GLY A 36 3.38 -2.36 -0.66
C GLY A 36 3.15 -0.86 -0.51
N LEU A 37 4.19 -0.09 -0.15
CA LEU A 37 4.11 1.36 0.05
C LEU A 37 4.16 2.15 -1.27
N ILE A 38 4.75 1.56 -2.32
CA ILE A 38 4.76 2.13 -3.67
C ILE A 38 4.35 1.10 -4.72
N LYS A 39 3.68 1.57 -5.77
CA LYS A 39 3.32 0.81 -6.96
C LYS A 39 4.55 0.55 -7.84
N LYS A 40 4.44 -0.39 -8.79
CA LYS A 40 5.51 -0.70 -9.77
C LYS A 40 5.98 0.53 -10.57
N ASN A 41 5.08 1.47 -10.84
CA ASN A 41 5.36 2.73 -11.51
C ASN A 41 5.99 3.81 -10.59
N GLY A 42 6.12 3.54 -9.28
CA GLY A 42 6.72 4.43 -8.30
C GLY A 42 5.76 5.41 -7.63
N HIS A 43 4.45 5.31 -7.85
CA HIS A 43 3.46 6.10 -7.10
C HIS A 43 3.30 5.55 -5.68
N ILE A 44 3.15 6.44 -4.70
CA ILE A 44 2.84 6.07 -3.32
C ILE A 44 1.44 5.48 -3.28
N VAL A 45 1.28 4.37 -2.56
CA VAL A 45 -0.02 3.76 -2.31
C VAL A 45 -0.73 4.57 -1.23
N THR A 46 -1.94 5.04 -1.51
CA THR A 46 -2.75 5.74 -0.51
C THR A 46 -3.42 4.73 0.42
N GLU A 47 -3.91 5.19 1.58
CA GLU A 47 -4.62 4.33 2.53
C GLU A 47 -5.80 3.59 1.87
N ALA A 48 -6.62 4.31 1.10
CA ALA A 48 -7.75 3.71 0.39
C ALA A 48 -7.31 2.62 -0.61
N GLU A 49 -6.23 2.86 -1.36
CA GLU A 49 -5.69 1.87 -2.30
C GLU A 49 -5.09 0.65 -1.58
N TYR A 50 -4.56 0.86 -0.37
CA TYR A 50 -4.05 -0.23 0.46
C TYR A 50 -5.19 -1.10 0.98
N GLU A 51 -6.26 -0.49 1.50
CA GLU A 51 -7.47 -1.18 1.96
C GLU A 51 -8.15 -1.97 0.83
N ASP A 52 -8.33 -1.37 -0.35
CA ASP A 52 -8.88 -2.05 -1.52
C ASP A 52 -8.07 -3.31 -1.88
N ARG A 53 -6.74 -3.19 -1.80
CA ARG A 53 -5.83 -4.32 -2.06
C ARG A 53 -5.96 -5.42 -1.01
N LEU A 54 -6.15 -5.07 0.26
CA LEU A 54 -6.38 -6.05 1.31
C LEU A 54 -7.71 -6.79 1.09
N MET A 55 -8.78 -6.08 0.73
CA MET A 55 -10.06 -6.70 0.40
C MET A 55 -9.94 -7.65 -0.80
N ASP A 56 -9.23 -7.26 -1.85
CA ASP A 56 -8.96 -8.10 -3.01
C ASP A 56 -8.20 -9.39 -2.64
N ILE A 57 -7.23 -9.29 -1.74
CA ILE A 57 -6.46 -10.45 -1.26
C ILE A 57 -7.37 -11.38 -0.47
N GLU A 58 -8.19 -10.84 0.44
CA GLU A 58 -9.11 -11.63 1.27
C GLU A 58 -10.14 -12.36 0.41
N LEU A 59 -10.74 -11.67 -0.56
CA LEU A 59 -11.72 -12.27 -1.47
C LEU A 59 -11.11 -13.44 -2.26
N ARG A 60 -9.87 -13.30 -2.73
CA ARG A 60 -9.17 -14.38 -3.45
C ARG A 60 -8.90 -15.57 -2.54
N GLN A 61 -8.50 -15.32 -1.29
CA GLN A 61 -8.32 -16.40 -0.32
C GLN A 61 -9.63 -17.12 -0.02
N GLN A 62 -10.72 -16.38 0.18
CA GLN A 62 -12.03 -16.97 0.43
C GLN A 62 -12.50 -17.82 -0.77
N ASN A 63 -12.35 -17.31 -1.99
CA ASN A 63 -12.69 -18.07 -3.18
C ASN A 63 -11.84 -19.34 -3.32
N GLN A 64 -10.54 -19.24 -3.02
CA GLN A 64 -9.65 -20.41 -3.02
C GLN A 64 -10.10 -21.45 -1.99
N ARG A 65 -10.40 -21.04 -0.75
CA ARG A 65 -10.94 -21.93 0.30
C ARG A 65 -12.21 -22.64 -0.15
N LYS A 66 -13.14 -21.93 -0.79
CA LYS A 66 -14.36 -22.53 -1.35
C LYS A 66 -14.07 -23.60 -2.40
N TYR A 67 -13.09 -23.37 -3.28
CA TYR A 67 -12.66 -24.39 -4.25
C TYR A 67 -12.03 -25.60 -3.56
N ASP A 68 -11.17 -25.37 -2.55
CA ASP A 68 -10.50 -26.45 -1.81
C ASP A 68 -11.52 -27.29 -1.02
N GLU A 69 -12.51 -26.66 -0.39
CA GLU A 69 -13.62 -27.35 0.30
C GLU A 69 -14.47 -28.18 -0.67
N ALA A 70 -14.83 -27.62 -1.83
CA ALA A 70 -15.59 -28.33 -2.85
C ALA A 70 -14.85 -29.57 -3.42
N LEU A 71 -13.51 -29.56 -3.43
CA LEU A 71 -12.70 -30.71 -3.85
C LEU A 71 -12.68 -31.84 -2.81
N LEU A 72 -12.91 -31.53 -1.54
CA LEU A 72 -12.96 -32.52 -0.44
C LEU A 72 -14.32 -33.18 -0.28
N GLU A 73 -15.38 -32.60 -0.86
CA GLU A 73 -16.75 -33.11 -0.81
C GLU A 73 -17.10 -34.12 -1.93
N VAL A 74 -16.15 -34.47 -2.83
CA VAL A 74 -16.30 -35.46 -3.93
C VAL A 74 -15.70 -36.81 -3.55
#